data_AF-A0A926ZRX3-F1
#
_entry.id   AF-A0A926ZRX3-F1
#
_cell.length_a   1.000
_cell.length_b   1.000
_cell.length_c   1.000
_cell.angle_alpha   90.00
_cell.angle_beta   90.00
_cell.angle_gamma   90.00
#
_symmetry.space_group_name_H-M   'P 1'
#
loop_
_entity.id
_entity.type
_entity.pdbx_description
1 polymer ?
#
loop_
_entity_poly.entity_id
_entity_poly.type
_entity_poly.pdbx_seq_one_letter_code
_entity_poly.pdbx_strand_id
1 'polypeptide(L)'
;MLNPFEAMEDFDLSDSLFSALRKYLKSQELDPIENFITEGFAWLLRNKAGLSHNFLNYLATRLPESLTLTHDLLPEWKTQHTFPGGQIDMLADFGQFAFIFEHKIWSSLSLGQLDKYREYASSNSKWSQGFSLILITGLTRQHEQNPDLALTWSDIYNFLKYWLEKQSDDHLVRDFMDMLSEENLGPAAPVSYESIVSFLPAQSLLPNLKRVTLVAAEAKNWIWVSKRIGFNQEASIPCVPIKYQWGRLGIDILDSWFPGIFIGTLLDGSDHRVQLLNSHLGPNFCLILSFHIDMWKHFEGDFFNSIEYTELRSRLKNNSGKWDFCDHRFEAIKANPWHHLHLRQSLTEVLRGSMTFEEQVERFILQGREVIELLLAGGELEALTKRLHPIARNSDLPSISLSSLTSSTDIINQHF
;
A
#
# COMPACT_ATOMS: atom_id res chain seq x y z
N MET A 1 39.32 -18.86 42.92
CA MET A 1 38.00 -18.34 42.51
C MET A 1 38.26 -17.23 41.52
N LEU A 2 38.15 -17.55 40.23
CA LEU A 2 38.28 -16.61 39.13
C LEU A 2 36.91 -15.94 38.92
N ASN A 3 36.94 -14.63 38.72
CA ASN A 3 35.78 -13.77 38.56
C ASN A 3 35.05 -14.16 37.25
N PRO A 4 33.76 -14.54 37.26
CA PRO A 4 33.05 -14.98 36.06
C PRO A 4 32.74 -13.85 35.06
N PHE A 5 33.13 -12.61 35.36
CA PHE A 5 32.81 -11.42 34.59
C PHE A 5 33.93 -10.95 33.63
N GLU A 6 35.05 -11.68 33.54
CA GLU A 6 36.15 -11.37 32.59
C GLU A 6 36.17 -12.30 31.36
N ALA A 7 35.08 -13.03 31.10
CA ALA A 7 34.92 -13.87 29.91
C ALA A 7 33.74 -13.45 29.02
N MET A 8 33.49 -12.15 28.92
CA MET A 8 32.59 -11.53 27.94
C MET A 8 33.25 -10.30 27.31
N GLU A 9 34.44 -10.47 26.76
CA GLU A 9 34.93 -9.62 25.67
C GLU A 9 34.70 -10.37 24.35
N ASP A 10 34.13 -9.66 23.38
CA ASP A 10 33.98 -10.01 21.96
C ASP A 10 33.05 -11.15 21.55
N PHE A 11 31.76 -11.03 21.92
CA PHE A 11 30.69 -11.46 21.01
C PHE A 11 30.11 -10.23 20.32
N ASP A 12 30.62 -9.98 19.11
CA ASP A 12 30.18 -8.96 18.16
C ASP A 12 28.65 -8.93 18.07
N LEU A 13 28.05 -7.85 18.58
CA LEU A 13 26.61 -7.67 18.75
C LEU A 13 25.95 -7.40 17.38
N SER A 14 25.81 -8.49 16.62
CA SER A 14 24.95 -8.70 15.45
C SER A 14 25.22 -7.85 14.21
N ASP A 15 26.04 -8.36 13.29
CA ASP A 15 26.01 -7.97 11.87
C ASP A 15 24.75 -8.53 11.16
N SER A 16 23.59 -8.48 11.83
CA SER A 16 22.33 -8.90 11.23
C SER A 16 21.84 -7.85 10.25
N LEU A 17 21.27 -8.28 9.12
CA LEU A 17 20.73 -7.38 8.10
C LEU A 17 19.78 -6.32 8.69
N PHE A 18 18.86 -6.72 9.56
CA PHE A 18 17.92 -5.79 10.19
C PHE A 18 18.59 -4.83 11.18
N SER A 19 19.66 -5.24 11.87
CA SER A 19 20.47 -4.36 12.71
C SER A 19 21.21 -3.33 11.84
N ALA A 20 21.75 -3.74 10.69
CA ALA A 20 22.43 -2.86 9.74
C ALA A 20 21.46 -1.81 9.15
N LEU A 21 20.29 -2.25 8.69
CA LEU A 21 19.25 -1.37 8.12
C LEU A 21 18.67 -0.38 9.14
N ARG A 22 18.71 -0.68 10.44
CA ARG A 22 18.25 0.21 11.51
C ARG A 22 19.19 1.38 11.81
N LYS A 23 20.44 1.38 11.32
CA LYS A 23 21.41 2.46 11.56
C LYS A 23 20.95 3.81 10.97
N TYR A 24 19.97 3.79 10.06
CA TYR A 24 19.41 4.97 9.43
C TYR A 24 18.29 5.58 10.29
N LEU A 25 18.60 6.71 10.93
CA LEU A 25 17.59 7.56 11.55
C LEU A 25 16.77 8.23 10.45
N LYS A 26 15.43 8.19 10.57
CA LYS A 26 14.51 9.01 9.78
C LYS A 26 14.73 10.50 10.11
N SER A 27 15.74 11.14 9.53
CA SER A 27 15.71 12.59 9.35
C SER A 27 14.82 12.90 8.14
N GLN A 28 13.98 13.92 8.26
CA GLN A 28 12.85 14.19 7.36
C GLN A 28 13.24 14.71 5.95
N GLU A 29 14.50 14.57 5.52
CA GLU A 29 14.99 15.18 4.27
C GLU A 29 15.81 14.24 3.36
N LEU A 30 16.03 12.97 3.73
CA LEU A 30 16.72 11.98 2.89
C LEU A 30 15.74 10.90 2.44
N ASP A 31 15.78 10.55 1.15
CA ASP A 31 14.96 9.48 0.59
C ASP A 31 15.32 8.15 1.28
N PRO A 32 14.43 7.57 2.10
CA PRO A 32 14.73 6.38 2.89
C PRO A 32 15.10 5.18 2.02
N ILE A 33 14.71 5.16 0.73
CA ILE A 33 14.96 4.05 -0.18
C ILE A 33 16.45 3.99 -0.63
N GLU A 34 17.09 5.14 -0.87
CA GLU A 34 18.49 5.23 -1.32
C GLU A 34 19.46 4.68 -0.27
N ASN A 35 19.24 5.10 0.96
CA ASN A 35 19.96 4.62 2.14
C ASN A 35 19.74 3.12 2.38
N PHE A 36 18.49 2.66 2.27
CA PHE A 36 18.14 1.26 2.49
C PHE A 36 18.79 0.34 1.44
N ILE A 37 18.73 0.71 0.17
CA ILE A 37 19.34 -0.04 -0.93
C ILE A 37 20.86 -0.05 -0.80
N THR A 38 21.47 1.09 -0.46
CA THR A 38 22.92 1.19 -0.22
C THR A 38 23.38 0.25 0.88
N GLU A 39 22.70 0.26 2.02
CA GLU A 39 23.05 -0.61 3.14
C GLU A 39 22.79 -2.08 2.83
N GLY A 40 21.64 -2.39 2.22
CA GLY A 40 21.30 -3.76 1.84
C GLY A 40 22.36 -4.35 0.90
N PHE A 41 22.79 -3.57 -0.09
CA PHE A 41 23.83 -4.00 -1.01
C PHE A 41 25.19 -4.16 -0.32
N ALA A 42 25.62 -3.17 0.46
CA ALA A 42 26.88 -3.22 1.20
C ALA A 42 26.90 -4.39 2.20
N TRP A 43 25.79 -4.68 2.87
CA TRP A 43 25.67 -5.81 3.80
C TRP A 43 25.85 -7.14 3.07
N LEU A 44 25.25 -7.31 1.88
CA LEU A 44 25.45 -8.51 1.05
C LEU A 44 26.94 -8.67 0.67
N LEU A 45 27.60 -7.59 0.28
CA LEU A 45 29.03 -7.62 -0.06
C LEU A 45 29.92 -7.91 1.16
N ARG A 46 29.58 -7.40 2.36
CA ARG A 46 30.28 -7.73 3.61
C ARG A 46 30.15 -9.20 3.99
N ASN A 47 28.95 -9.74 3.88
CA ASN A 47 28.61 -11.04 4.46
C ASN A 47 28.71 -12.21 3.46
N LYS A 48 28.91 -11.93 2.16
CA LYS A 48 29.06 -12.95 1.12
C LYS A 48 30.35 -12.74 0.33
N ALA A 49 31.45 -13.28 0.84
CA ALA A 49 32.78 -13.17 0.23
C ALA A 49 32.82 -13.52 -1.27
N GLY A 50 32.12 -14.59 -1.68
CA GLY A 50 32.02 -14.98 -3.09
C GLY A 50 31.28 -13.96 -3.95
N LEU A 51 30.25 -13.29 -3.43
CA LEU A 51 29.55 -12.21 -4.11
C LEU A 51 30.46 -10.97 -4.22
N SER A 52 31.08 -10.58 -3.10
CA SER A 52 32.06 -9.48 -3.03
C SER A 52 33.16 -9.62 -4.07
N HIS A 53 33.81 -10.77 -4.12
CA HIS A 53 34.87 -11.04 -5.08
C HIS A 53 34.39 -10.94 -6.54
N ASN A 54 33.24 -11.54 -6.86
CA ASN A 54 32.68 -11.45 -8.21
C ASN A 54 32.26 -10.03 -8.59
N PHE A 55 31.74 -9.24 -7.64
CA PHE A 55 31.37 -7.85 -7.88
C PHE A 55 32.59 -6.99 -8.14
N LEU A 56 33.65 -7.16 -7.36
CA LEU A 56 34.90 -6.43 -7.55
C LEU A 56 35.56 -6.75 -8.90
N ASN A 57 35.54 -8.02 -9.34
CA ASN A 57 35.98 -8.41 -10.68
C ASN A 57 35.07 -7.81 -11.78
N TYR A 58 33.76 -7.77 -11.53
CA TYR A 58 32.80 -7.15 -12.43
C TYR A 58 33.09 -5.65 -12.64
N LEU A 59 33.49 -4.92 -11.59
CA LEU A 59 33.94 -3.54 -11.66
C LEU A 59 35.28 -3.41 -12.37
N ALA A 60 36.29 -4.20 -11.95
CA ALA A 60 37.65 -4.12 -12.47
C ALA A 60 37.74 -4.32 -13.99
N THR A 61 36.88 -5.18 -14.54
CA THR A 61 36.80 -5.44 -15.99
C THR A 61 36.11 -4.34 -16.80
N ARG A 62 35.46 -3.36 -16.14
CA ARG A 62 34.72 -2.25 -16.76
C ARG A 62 35.37 -0.88 -16.54
N LEU A 63 36.38 -0.81 -15.68
CA LEU A 63 37.17 0.40 -15.53
C LEU A 63 37.94 0.68 -16.83
N PRO A 64 38.16 1.96 -17.18
CA PRO A 64 38.95 2.35 -18.34
C PRO A 64 40.37 1.75 -18.31
N GLU A 65 40.97 1.69 -17.12
CA GLU A 65 42.21 0.99 -16.85
C GLU A 65 41.89 -0.27 -16.04
N SER A 66 42.13 -1.44 -16.64
CA SER A 66 41.85 -2.72 -16.01
C SER A 66 42.69 -2.87 -14.74
N LEU A 67 42.02 -2.96 -13.59
CA LEU A 67 42.66 -3.23 -12.31
C LEU A 67 42.85 -4.74 -12.13
N THR A 68 44.04 -5.20 -11.76
CA THR A 68 44.25 -6.61 -11.40
C THR A 68 44.08 -6.77 -9.89
N LEU A 69 42.93 -7.27 -9.46
CA LEU A 69 42.70 -7.63 -8.06
C LEU A 69 43.23 -9.05 -7.81
N THR A 70 44.05 -9.23 -6.78
CA THR A 70 44.51 -10.57 -6.38
C THR A 70 43.37 -11.34 -5.71
N HIS A 71 43.26 -12.64 -5.97
CA HIS A 71 42.10 -13.45 -5.57
C HIS A 71 41.83 -13.48 -4.05
N ASP A 72 42.86 -13.28 -3.23
CA ASP A 72 42.75 -13.38 -1.76
C ASP A 72 42.44 -12.04 -1.07
N LEU A 73 42.38 -10.93 -1.82
CA LEU A 73 42.22 -9.61 -1.23
C LEU A 73 40.74 -9.21 -1.20
N LEU A 74 40.13 -9.27 -0.01
CA LEU A 74 38.78 -8.72 0.24
C LEU A 74 38.92 -7.35 0.93
N PRO A 75 38.15 -6.33 0.48
CA PRO A 75 38.16 -5.03 1.12
C PRO A 75 37.35 -5.03 2.42
N GLU A 76 37.61 -4.03 3.25
CA GLU A 76 36.69 -3.61 4.29
C GLU A 76 35.60 -2.74 3.65
N TRP A 77 34.37 -3.25 3.57
CA TRP A 77 33.23 -2.49 3.09
C TRP A 77 32.66 -1.61 4.21
N LYS A 78 32.44 -0.33 3.90
CA LYS A 78 31.84 0.66 4.81
C LYS A 78 30.72 1.39 4.10
N THR A 79 29.67 1.73 4.83
CA THR A 79 28.64 2.66 4.40
C THR A 79 28.77 3.96 5.16
N GLN A 80 28.27 5.05 4.59
CA GLN A 80 28.20 6.35 5.26
C GLN A 80 29.56 6.85 5.80
N HIS A 81 30.64 6.61 5.06
CA HIS A 81 31.99 6.97 5.47
C HIS A 81 32.15 8.49 5.49
N THR A 82 32.29 9.07 6.69
CA THR A 82 32.37 10.52 6.88
C THR A 82 33.81 11.03 6.77
N PHE A 83 33.96 12.23 6.21
CA PHE A 83 35.24 12.92 6.11
C PHE A 83 35.04 14.45 6.19
N PRO A 84 36.11 15.25 6.42
CA PRO A 84 36.02 16.69 6.34
C PRO A 84 35.61 17.14 4.93
N GLY A 85 34.33 17.43 4.72
CA GLY A 85 33.78 17.84 3.42
C GLY A 85 32.55 17.07 2.96
N GLY A 86 32.20 15.96 3.63
CA GLY A 86 30.98 15.22 3.31
C GLY A 86 30.93 13.80 3.85
N GLN A 87 30.09 13.00 3.20
CA GLN A 87 29.88 11.58 3.46
C GLN A 87 29.91 10.83 2.13
N ILE A 88 30.61 9.70 2.10
CA ILE A 88 30.62 8.74 0.99
C ILE A 88 29.56 7.67 1.30
N ASP A 89 28.71 7.35 0.33
CA ASP A 89 27.61 6.40 0.51
C ASP A 89 28.14 4.99 0.82
N MET A 90 29.11 4.52 0.04
CA MET A 90 29.75 3.21 0.26
C MET A 90 31.23 3.24 -0.16
N LEU A 91 32.06 2.48 0.55
CA LEU A 91 33.51 2.41 0.37
C LEU A 91 33.96 0.95 0.46
N ALA A 92 34.75 0.48 -0.49
CA ALA A 92 35.56 -0.75 -0.36
C ALA A 92 37.03 -0.36 -0.17
N ASP A 93 37.51 -0.50 1.06
CA ASP A 93 38.85 -0.09 1.48
C ASP A 93 39.81 -1.29 1.52
N PHE A 94 40.83 -1.27 0.65
CA PHE A 94 41.87 -2.30 0.57
C PHE A 94 43.13 -1.93 1.36
N GLY A 95 43.07 -0.88 2.18
CA GLY A 95 44.24 -0.36 2.89
C GLY A 95 45.03 0.61 2.02
N GLN A 96 45.60 0.17 0.89
CA GLN A 96 46.40 1.03 0.01
C GLN A 96 45.66 1.54 -1.24
N PHE A 97 44.47 1.00 -1.51
CA PHE A 97 43.61 1.37 -2.63
C PHE A 97 42.14 1.40 -2.16
N ALA A 98 41.27 2.12 -2.85
CA ALA A 98 39.85 2.14 -2.52
C ALA A 98 38.92 2.23 -3.75
N PHE A 99 37.79 1.53 -3.69
CA PHE A 99 36.62 1.87 -4.49
C PHE A 99 35.69 2.75 -3.68
N ILE A 100 35.38 3.93 -4.20
CA ILE A 100 34.51 4.92 -3.57
C ILE A 100 33.22 4.96 -4.37
N PHE A 101 32.09 4.72 -3.72
CA PHE A 101 30.79 4.62 -4.36
C PHE A 101 29.89 5.78 -3.95
N GLU A 102 29.25 6.36 -4.95
CA GLU A 102 28.13 7.27 -4.80
C GLU A 102 26.90 6.62 -5.40
N HIS A 103 25.79 6.61 -4.67
CA HIS A 103 24.54 6.00 -5.09
C HIS A 103 23.46 7.05 -5.26
N LYS A 104 22.68 6.95 -6.34
CA LYS A 104 21.51 7.78 -6.57
C LYS A 104 20.37 6.93 -7.07
N ILE A 105 19.15 7.21 -6.60
CA ILE A 105 17.95 6.54 -7.13
C ILE A 105 17.14 7.54 -7.94
N TRP A 106 16.39 8.41 -7.28
CA TRP A 106 15.56 9.44 -7.93
C TRP A 106 16.12 10.85 -7.79
N SER A 107 17.11 11.02 -6.92
CA SER A 107 17.79 12.28 -6.68
C SER A 107 18.90 12.53 -7.71
N SER A 108 19.26 13.80 -7.91
CA SER A 108 20.42 14.19 -8.72
C SER A 108 21.65 14.32 -7.85
N LEU A 109 22.84 14.17 -8.43
CA LEU A 109 24.09 14.48 -7.74
C LEU A 109 24.09 15.96 -7.33
N SER A 110 24.54 16.24 -6.11
CA SER A 110 24.80 17.62 -5.71
C SER A 110 26.00 18.17 -6.50
N LEU A 111 26.00 19.47 -6.80
CA LEU A 111 27.05 20.08 -7.62
C LEU A 111 28.45 19.86 -7.00
N GLY A 112 29.38 19.29 -7.79
CA GLY A 112 30.76 19.04 -7.37
C GLY A 112 30.91 17.95 -6.31
N GLN A 113 29.94 17.06 -6.17
CA GLN A 113 29.97 15.98 -5.17
C GLN A 113 31.12 15.00 -5.41
N LEU A 114 31.28 14.52 -6.64
CA LEU A 114 32.38 13.59 -6.95
C LEU A 114 33.75 14.27 -6.90
N ASP A 115 33.82 15.57 -7.17
CA ASP A 115 35.06 16.35 -7.03
C ASP A 115 35.53 16.39 -5.56
N LYS A 116 34.61 16.57 -4.61
CA LYS A 116 34.93 16.50 -3.17
C LYS A 116 35.49 15.14 -2.77
N TYR A 117 34.95 14.05 -3.31
CA TYR A 117 35.47 12.71 -3.07
C TYR A 117 36.86 12.53 -3.68
N ARG A 118 37.08 13.07 -4.88
CA ARG A 118 38.38 13.04 -5.56
C ARG A 118 39.44 13.80 -4.76
N GLU A 119 39.12 14.99 -4.26
CA GLU A 119 40.00 15.80 -3.40
C GLU A 119 40.34 15.07 -2.10
N TYR A 120 39.32 14.55 -1.41
CA TYR A 120 39.50 13.78 -0.19
C TYR A 120 40.41 12.57 -0.43
N ALA A 121 40.11 11.76 -1.45
CA ALA A 121 40.86 10.55 -1.75
C ALA A 121 42.31 10.84 -2.16
N SER A 122 42.55 11.91 -2.91
CA SER A 122 43.91 12.32 -3.33
C SER A 122 44.76 12.82 -2.17
N SER A 123 44.13 13.43 -1.15
CA SER A 123 44.82 13.90 0.05
C SER A 123 45.00 12.82 1.13
N ASN A 124 44.32 11.68 0.98
CA ASN A 124 44.35 10.59 1.93
C ASN A 124 45.59 9.70 1.71
N SER A 125 46.59 9.83 2.59
CA SER A 125 47.84 9.06 2.51
C SER A 125 47.65 7.55 2.65
N LYS A 126 46.48 7.09 3.14
CA LYS A 126 46.12 5.68 3.21
C LYS A 126 46.07 5.05 1.81
N TRP A 127 45.45 5.73 0.84
CA TRP A 127 45.21 5.19 -0.51
C TRP A 127 46.35 5.51 -1.47
N SER A 128 47.58 5.20 -1.06
CA SER A 128 48.81 5.52 -1.79
C SER A 128 48.93 4.86 -3.16
N GLN A 129 48.19 3.78 -3.44
CA GLN A 129 48.10 3.12 -4.74
C GLN A 129 46.94 3.65 -5.61
N GLY A 130 46.15 4.60 -5.11
CA GLY A 130 45.07 5.27 -5.84
C GLY A 130 43.67 4.86 -5.39
N PHE A 131 42.67 5.28 -6.16
CA PHE A 131 41.26 5.00 -5.92
C PHE A 131 40.49 4.97 -7.25
N SER A 132 39.27 4.46 -7.23
CA SER A 132 38.31 4.64 -8.32
C SER A 132 36.93 5.04 -7.80
N LEU A 133 36.36 6.07 -8.44
CA LEU A 133 35.03 6.60 -8.18
C LEU A 133 33.99 5.86 -9.03
N ILE A 134 33.07 5.18 -8.36
CA ILE A 134 31.99 4.42 -8.95
C ILE A 134 30.67 5.14 -8.67
N LEU A 135 29.92 5.44 -9.72
CA LEU A 135 28.58 6.03 -9.60
C LEU A 135 27.53 4.98 -9.94
N ILE A 136 26.60 4.68 -9.03
CA ILE A 136 25.46 3.79 -9.29
C ILE A 136 24.18 4.61 -9.24
N THR A 137 23.42 4.62 -10.32
CA THR A 137 22.23 5.48 -10.46
C THR A 137 20.96 4.70 -10.80
N GLY A 138 19.78 5.29 -10.62
CA GLY A 138 18.53 4.70 -11.13
C GLY A 138 18.50 4.66 -12.66
N LEU A 139 18.99 5.71 -13.32
CA LEU A 139 18.94 5.89 -14.78
C LEU A 139 20.28 6.43 -15.31
N THR A 140 20.64 6.00 -16.52
CA THR A 140 21.87 6.47 -17.22
C THR A 140 21.92 7.98 -17.42
N ARG A 141 20.77 8.67 -17.49
CA ARG A 141 20.73 10.13 -17.58
C ARG A 141 21.26 10.86 -16.34
N GLN A 142 21.45 10.16 -15.22
CA GLN A 142 22.05 10.69 -13.99
C GLN A 142 23.57 10.48 -13.95
N HIS A 143 24.16 9.84 -14.98
CA HIS A 143 25.61 9.67 -15.08
C HIS A 143 26.28 11.01 -15.38
N GLU A 144 26.64 11.74 -14.32
CA GLU A 144 27.24 13.06 -14.39
C GLU A 144 28.54 13.13 -13.57
N GLN A 145 29.28 14.24 -13.69
CA GLN A 145 30.48 14.55 -12.88
C GLN A 145 31.67 13.59 -13.08
N ASN A 146 31.74 12.89 -14.23
CA ASN A 146 32.89 12.11 -14.67
C ASN A 146 33.43 11.11 -13.62
N PRO A 147 32.61 10.15 -13.15
CA PRO A 147 33.11 9.00 -12.38
C PRO A 147 34.05 8.14 -13.24
N ASP A 148 34.86 7.32 -12.60
CA ASP A 148 35.75 6.37 -13.30
C ASP A 148 34.94 5.19 -13.87
N LEU A 149 33.80 4.86 -13.26
CA LEU A 149 32.79 3.95 -13.80
C LEU A 149 31.39 4.39 -13.38
N ALA A 150 30.45 4.44 -14.32
CA ALA A 150 29.05 4.68 -14.05
C ALA A 150 28.21 3.43 -14.37
N LEU A 151 27.36 3.03 -13.43
CA LEU A 151 26.44 1.90 -13.51
C LEU A 151 25.01 2.36 -13.20
N THR A 152 24.05 1.53 -13.54
CA THR A 152 22.67 1.64 -13.07
C THR A 152 22.36 0.54 -12.05
N TRP A 153 21.34 0.73 -11.22
CA TRP A 153 20.81 -0.35 -10.38
C TRP A 153 20.30 -1.54 -11.20
N SER A 154 19.89 -1.31 -12.45
CA SER A 154 19.56 -2.39 -13.40
C SER A 154 20.80 -3.22 -13.78
N ASP A 155 21.97 -2.59 -13.91
CA ASP A 155 23.24 -3.30 -14.12
C ASP A 155 23.59 -4.15 -12.89
N ILE A 156 23.36 -3.63 -11.67
CA ILE A 156 23.54 -4.38 -10.43
C ILE A 156 22.57 -5.56 -10.37
N TYR A 157 21.30 -5.37 -10.71
CA TYR A 157 20.32 -6.45 -10.80
C TYR A 157 20.79 -7.56 -11.75
N ASN A 158 21.26 -7.19 -12.95
CA ASN A 158 21.74 -8.16 -13.94
C ASN A 158 23.00 -8.89 -13.47
N PHE A 159 23.91 -8.20 -12.78
CA PHE A 159 25.06 -8.82 -12.13
C PHE A 159 24.64 -9.85 -11.08
N LEU A 160 23.71 -9.50 -10.19
CA LEU A 160 23.19 -10.40 -9.15
C LEU A 160 22.49 -11.61 -9.74
N LYS A 161 21.68 -11.40 -10.78
CA LYS A 161 21.01 -12.47 -11.53
C LYS A 161 22.02 -13.47 -12.08
N TYR A 162 23.05 -12.97 -12.77
CA TYR A 162 24.10 -13.82 -13.33
C TYR A 162 24.90 -14.56 -12.25
N TRP A 163 25.14 -13.91 -11.11
CA TRP A 163 25.80 -14.55 -9.97
C TRP A 163 24.97 -15.70 -9.40
N LEU A 164 23.65 -15.51 -9.24
CA LEU A 164 22.71 -16.55 -8.80
C LEU A 164 22.58 -17.71 -9.80
N GLU A 165 22.68 -17.46 -11.10
CA GLU A 165 22.64 -18.52 -12.12
C GLU A 165 23.90 -19.43 -12.06
N LYS A 166 25.02 -18.91 -11.55
CA LYS A 166 26.30 -19.61 -11.47
C LYS A 166 26.60 -20.24 -10.11
N GLN A 167 26.01 -19.72 -9.04
CA GLN A 167 26.18 -20.22 -7.68
C GLN A 167 24.91 -20.94 -7.21
N SER A 168 24.98 -21.66 -6.10
CA SER A 168 23.78 -22.19 -5.46
C SER A 168 22.82 -21.05 -5.09
N ASP A 169 21.52 -21.33 -5.18
CA ASP A 169 20.44 -20.41 -4.86
C ASP A 169 20.60 -19.71 -3.49
N ASP A 170 20.55 -18.37 -3.45
CA ASP A 170 20.68 -17.55 -2.24
C ASP A 170 19.46 -16.64 -2.06
N HIS A 171 18.64 -16.95 -1.05
CA HIS A 171 17.38 -16.24 -0.78
C HIS A 171 17.57 -14.75 -0.48
N LEU A 172 18.63 -14.35 0.23
CA LEU A 172 18.83 -12.93 0.58
C LEU A 172 19.18 -12.09 -0.65
N VAL A 173 19.90 -12.68 -1.62
CA VAL A 173 20.18 -12.01 -2.90
C VAL A 173 18.90 -11.89 -3.73
N ARG A 174 18.03 -12.91 -3.72
CA ARG A 174 16.71 -12.83 -4.37
C ARG A 174 15.82 -11.77 -3.74
N ASP A 175 15.71 -11.74 -2.41
CA ASP A 175 14.90 -10.73 -1.71
C ASP A 175 15.38 -9.30 -2.04
N PHE A 176 16.70 -9.09 -2.13
CA PHE A 176 17.26 -7.81 -2.55
C PHE A 176 16.94 -7.48 -4.02
N MET A 177 16.99 -8.46 -4.92
CA MET A 177 16.61 -8.28 -6.33
C MET A 177 15.10 -8.01 -6.51
N ASP A 178 14.25 -8.67 -5.72
CA ASP A 178 12.80 -8.44 -5.72
C ASP A 178 12.51 -7.01 -5.26
N MET A 179 13.17 -6.54 -4.20
CA MET A 179 13.09 -5.14 -3.77
C MET A 179 13.54 -4.17 -4.87
N LEU A 180 14.66 -4.42 -5.56
CA LEU A 180 15.06 -3.59 -6.69
C LEU A 180 13.97 -3.55 -7.78
N SER A 181 13.28 -4.68 -8.01
CA SER A 181 12.20 -4.75 -9.00
C SER A 181 10.95 -4.00 -8.56
N GLU A 182 10.55 -4.12 -7.30
CA GLU A 182 9.43 -3.40 -6.70
C GLU A 182 9.63 -1.87 -6.76
N GLU A 183 10.87 -1.42 -6.59
CA GLU A 183 11.25 -0.01 -6.69
C GLU A 183 11.53 0.46 -8.13
N ASN A 184 11.22 -0.34 -9.16
CA ASN A 184 11.47 -0.03 -10.58
C ASN A 184 12.97 0.20 -10.93
N LEU A 185 13.87 -0.42 -10.18
CA LEU A 185 15.32 -0.41 -10.37
C LEU A 185 15.85 -1.70 -11.00
N GLY A 186 14.99 -2.71 -11.14
CA GLY A 186 15.21 -3.88 -12.00
C GLY A 186 15.12 -3.55 -13.49
N PRO A 187 15.25 -4.55 -14.38
CA PRO A 187 15.03 -4.35 -15.81
C PRO A 187 13.58 -3.87 -16.06
N ALA A 188 13.43 -2.85 -16.91
CA ALA A 188 12.12 -2.31 -17.25
C ALA A 188 11.22 -3.43 -17.82
N ALA A 189 10.04 -3.61 -17.22
CA ALA A 189 9.03 -4.50 -17.78
C ALA A 189 8.59 -3.98 -19.16
N PRO A 190 8.43 -4.86 -20.16
CA PRO A 190 7.91 -4.44 -21.45
C PRO A 190 6.49 -3.90 -21.27
N VAL A 191 6.18 -2.79 -21.96
CA VAL A 191 4.81 -2.29 -22.04
C VAL A 191 3.97 -3.35 -22.77
N SER A 192 2.92 -3.87 -22.14
CA SER A 192 2.11 -4.91 -22.76
C SER A 192 1.26 -4.34 -23.91
N TYR A 193 1.15 -5.11 -24.99
CA TYR A 193 0.33 -4.74 -26.15
C TYR A 193 -1.13 -4.52 -25.73
N GLU A 194 -1.63 -5.34 -24.80
CA GLU A 194 -2.95 -5.22 -24.20
C GLU A 194 -3.15 -3.87 -23.51
N SER A 195 -2.13 -3.36 -22.80
CA SER A 195 -2.20 -2.05 -22.15
C SER A 195 -2.29 -0.91 -23.16
N ILE A 196 -1.53 -1.01 -24.26
CA ILE A 196 -1.54 -0.03 -25.36
C ILE A 196 -2.92 -0.01 -26.02
N VAL A 197 -3.45 -1.16 -26.41
CA VAL A 197 -4.76 -1.29 -27.07
C VAL A 197 -5.90 -0.85 -26.15
N SER A 198 -5.81 -1.16 -24.85
CA SER A 198 -6.85 -0.86 -23.87
C SER A 198 -6.82 0.58 -23.35
N PHE A 199 -5.79 1.36 -23.66
CA PHE A 199 -5.58 2.70 -23.08
C PHE A 199 -6.75 3.66 -23.36
N LEU A 200 -7.13 3.84 -24.63
CA LEU A 200 -8.22 4.74 -25.00
C LEU A 200 -9.60 4.22 -24.51
N PRO A 201 -9.95 2.93 -24.67
CA PRO A 201 -11.17 2.38 -24.07
C PRO A 201 -11.23 2.59 -22.56
N ALA A 202 -10.13 2.35 -21.83
CA ALA A 202 -10.07 2.51 -20.38
C ALA A 202 -10.31 3.96 -19.94
N GLN A 203 -9.79 4.96 -20.68
CA GLN A 203 -10.07 6.37 -20.38
C GLN A 203 -11.56 6.72 -20.45
N SER A 204 -12.30 6.09 -21.38
CA SER A 204 -13.74 6.34 -21.55
C SER A 204 -14.62 5.63 -20.51
N LEU A 205 -14.11 4.59 -19.85
CA LEU A 205 -14.87 3.75 -18.93
C LEU A 205 -15.41 4.55 -17.74
N LEU A 206 -14.54 5.33 -17.07
CA LEU A 206 -14.91 6.04 -15.85
C LEU A 206 -16.01 7.09 -16.07
N PRO A 207 -15.95 7.97 -17.10
CA PRO A 207 -17.05 8.88 -17.43
C PRO A 207 -18.37 8.15 -17.70
N ASN A 208 -18.33 7.03 -18.44
CA ASN A 208 -19.53 6.26 -18.78
C ASN A 208 -20.16 5.62 -17.54
N LEU A 209 -19.34 5.00 -16.67
CA LEU A 209 -19.83 4.44 -15.41
C LEU A 209 -20.40 5.52 -14.50
N LYS A 210 -19.77 6.70 -14.42
CA LYS A 210 -20.31 7.84 -13.65
C LYS A 210 -21.70 8.22 -14.14
N ARG A 211 -21.90 8.26 -15.46
CA ARG A 211 -23.20 8.57 -16.06
C ARG A 211 -24.23 7.47 -15.78
N VAL A 212 -23.87 6.19 -15.89
CA VAL A 212 -24.75 5.06 -15.55
C VAL A 212 -25.19 5.15 -14.08
N THR A 213 -24.25 5.36 -13.16
CA THR A 213 -24.53 5.52 -11.73
C THR A 213 -25.42 6.72 -11.44
N LEU A 214 -25.19 7.86 -12.11
CA LEU A 214 -26.02 9.06 -11.96
C LEU A 214 -27.47 8.82 -12.37
N VAL A 215 -27.67 8.26 -13.56
CA VAL A 215 -29.03 7.98 -14.03
C VAL A 215 -29.69 6.91 -13.16
N ALA A 216 -28.95 5.90 -12.68
CA ALA A 216 -29.48 4.90 -11.76
C ALA A 216 -29.89 5.49 -10.39
N ALA A 217 -29.15 6.49 -9.90
CA ALA A 217 -29.47 7.22 -8.68
C ALA A 217 -30.75 8.05 -8.83
N GLU A 218 -30.94 8.70 -9.99
CA GLU A 218 -32.11 9.55 -10.29
C GLU A 218 -33.36 8.74 -10.66
N ALA A 219 -33.21 7.63 -11.38
CA ALA A 219 -34.32 6.88 -11.97
C ALA A 219 -35.16 6.10 -10.95
N LYS A 220 -34.63 5.81 -9.76
CA LYS A 220 -35.31 5.02 -8.73
C LYS A 220 -35.28 5.70 -7.39
N ASN A 221 -36.41 5.61 -6.70
CA ASN A 221 -36.50 5.97 -5.31
C ASN A 221 -35.86 4.86 -4.46
N TRP A 222 -34.64 5.08 -3.97
CA TRP A 222 -33.92 4.17 -3.06
C TRP A 222 -34.32 4.32 -1.58
N ILE A 223 -35.24 5.24 -1.24
CA ILE A 223 -35.71 5.51 0.13
C ILE A 223 -36.39 4.29 0.77
N TRP A 224 -36.86 3.32 -0.02
CA TRP A 224 -37.44 2.09 0.54
C TRP A 224 -36.44 1.32 1.42
N VAL A 225 -35.13 1.42 1.14
CA VAL A 225 -34.08 0.75 1.90
C VAL A 225 -34.02 1.29 3.32
N SER A 226 -33.96 2.63 3.47
CA SER A 226 -33.93 3.28 4.78
C SER A 226 -35.20 3.01 5.59
N LYS A 227 -36.36 3.04 4.94
CA LYS A 227 -37.65 2.66 5.56
C LYS A 227 -37.63 1.21 6.05
N ARG A 228 -37.06 0.29 5.26
CA ARG A 228 -37.06 -1.14 5.58
C ARG A 228 -36.21 -1.46 6.81
N ILE A 229 -35.12 -0.74 7.04
CA ILE A 229 -34.22 -0.97 8.20
C ILE A 229 -34.61 -0.16 9.45
N GLY A 230 -35.74 0.56 9.42
CA GLY A 230 -36.28 1.24 10.60
C GLY A 230 -35.90 2.72 10.76
N PHE A 231 -35.41 3.40 9.72
CA PHE A 231 -35.32 4.86 9.74
C PHE A 231 -36.69 5.49 9.43
N ASN A 232 -37.33 6.10 10.44
CA ASN A 232 -38.57 6.87 10.27
C ASN A 232 -38.33 8.17 9.48
N GLN A 233 -39.39 8.74 8.91
CA GLN A 233 -39.37 9.91 8.00
C GLN A 233 -38.69 11.18 8.57
N GLU A 234 -38.42 11.23 9.88
CA GLU A 234 -37.73 12.35 10.54
C GLU A 234 -36.20 12.19 10.64
N ALA A 235 -35.66 10.98 10.38
CA ALA A 235 -34.23 10.81 10.16
C ALA A 235 -33.85 11.50 8.85
N SER A 236 -32.70 12.19 8.80
CA SER A 236 -32.18 12.83 7.60
C SER A 236 -32.27 11.86 6.41
N ILE A 237 -33.22 12.13 5.51
CA ILE A 237 -33.48 11.32 4.33
C ILE A 237 -32.14 11.18 3.58
N PRO A 238 -31.80 10.00 3.03
CA PRO A 238 -30.58 9.87 2.25
C PRO A 238 -30.60 10.91 1.13
N CYS A 239 -29.70 11.89 1.22
CA CYS A 239 -29.18 12.50 0.01
C CYS A 239 -28.55 11.34 -0.76
N VAL A 240 -28.71 11.29 -2.08
CA VAL A 240 -28.08 10.25 -2.90
C VAL A 240 -26.80 10.86 -3.49
N PRO A 241 -25.73 11.13 -2.73
CA PRO A 241 -24.50 11.62 -3.32
C PRO A 241 -23.86 10.46 -4.08
N ILE A 242 -23.65 10.66 -5.38
CA ILE A 242 -22.74 9.80 -6.11
C ILE A 242 -21.36 10.01 -5.52
N LYS A 243 -20.75 8.95 -5.01
CA LYS A 243 -19.39 9.01 -4.48
C LYS A 243 -18.41 8.47 -5.50
N TYR A 244 -17.32 9.20 -5.68
CA TYR A 244 -16.12 8.75 -6.39
C TYR A 244 -14.92 9.00 -5.48
N GLN A 245 -14.65 8.05 -4.59
CA GLN A 245 -13.60 8.15 -3.59
C GLN A 245 -13.11 6.76 -3.22
N TRP A 246 -11.85 6.65 -2.79
CA TRP A 246 -11.28 5.42 -2.23
C TRP A 246 -11.43 4.19 -3.14
N GLY A 247 -11.30 4.39 -4.44
CA GLY A 247 -11.39 3.32 -5.44
C GLY A 247 -12.81 2.83 -5.74
N ARG A 248 -13.86 3.46 -5.18
CA ARG A 248 -15.27 3.11 -5.47
C ARG A 248 -16.04 4.26 -6.15
N LEU A 249 -16.94 3.87 -7.04
CA LEU A 249 -17.89 4.74 -7.75
C LEU A 249 -19.30 4.19 -7.56
N GLY A 250 -20.19 4.94 -6.91
CA GLY A 250 -21.52 4.41 -6.65
C GLY A 250 -22.41 5.32 -5.84
N ILE A 251 -23.47 4.71 -5.32
CA ILE A 251 -24.53 5.34 -4.57
C ILE A 251 -24.39 4.95 -3.10
N ASP A 252 -24.26 5.93 -2.21
CA ASP A 252 -24.51 5.71 -0.79
C ASP A 252 -26.01 5.81 -0.55
N ILE A 253 -26.63 4.64 -0.39
CA ILE A 253 -28.06 4.53 -0.06
C ILE A 253 -28.31 5.03 1.35
N LEU A 254 -27.31 4.89 2.22
CA LEU A 254 -27.28 5.44 3.57
C LEU A 254 -25.89 6.01 3.82
N ASP A 255 -25.80 7.34 3.90
CA ASP A 255 -24.58 8.03 4.30
C ASP A 255 -24.50 8.17 5.83
N SER A 256 -24.73 7.06 6.54
CA SER A 256 -24.46 6.93 7.96
C SER A 256 -23.41 5.85 8.14
N TRP A 257 -22.53 6.00 9.11
CA TRP A 257 -21.56 4.94 9.40
C TRP A 257 -22.17 3.81 10.26
N PHE A 258 -23.50 3.69 10.33
CA PHE A 258 -24.18 2.63 11.08
C PHE A 258 -25.67 2.47 10.69
N PRO A 259 -26.03 1.50 9.82
CA PRO A 259 -25.17 0.92 8.80
C PRO A 259 -25.00 1.90 7.62
N GLY A 260 -23.78 1.95 7.08
CA GLY A 260 -23.55 2.53 5.76
C GLY A 260 -23.80 1.49 4.69
N ILE A 261 -24.63 1.80 3.70
CA ILE A 261 -24.92 0.89 2.58
C ILE A 261 -24.53 1.60 1.29
N PHE A 262 -23.50 1.07 0.64
CA PHE A 262 -23.04 1.50 -0.67
C PHE A 262 -23.43 0.44 -1.72
N ILE A 263 -23.88 0.89 -2.89
CA ILE A 263 -23.95 0.05 -4.10
C ILE A 263 -23.23 0.73 -5.27
N GLY A 264 -22.45 -0.02 -6.03
CA GLY A 264 -21.79 0.53 -7.21
C GLY A 264 -20.64 -0.31 -7.71
N THR A 265 -19.65 0.36 -8.29
CA THR A 265 -18.45 -0.26 -8.86
C THR A 265 -17.26 -0.02 -7.96
N LEU A 266 -16.55 -1.09 -7.60
CA LEU A 266 -15.22 -1.05 -7.02
C LEU A 266 -14.18 -1.15 -8.13
N LEU A 267 -13.56 -0.01 -8.43
CA LEU A 267 -12.54 0.17 -9.46
C LEU A 267 -11.15 -0.22 -8.95
N ASP A 268 -10.88 0.08 -7.68
CA ASP A 268 -9.65 -0.27 -6.97
C ASP A 268 -9.99 -0.72 -5.54
N GLY A 269 -9.53 -1.91 -5.17
CA GLY A 269 -9.79 -2.54 -3.89
C GLY A 269 -8.80 -2.20 -2.77
N SER A 270 -7.74 -1.43 -3.07
CA SER A 270 -6.62 -1.18 -2.16
C SER A 270 -7.06 -0.61 -0.81
N ASP A 271 -7.87 0.45 -0.82
CA ASP A 271 -8.41 1.05 0.41
C ASP A 271 -9.32 0.07 1.19
N HIS A 272 -10.11 -0.69 0.44
CA HIS A 272 -11.05 -1.67 0.96
C HIS A 272 -10.39 -2.99 1.39
N ARG A 273 -9.08 -3.14 1.13
CA ARG A 273 -8.26 -4.35 1.37
C ARG A 273 -8.77 -5.61 0.67
N VAL A 274 -9.48 -5.45 -0.44
CA VAL A 274 -9.99 -6.56 -1.28
C VAL A 274 -9.20 -6.66 -2.58
N GLN A 275 -9.04 -7.88 -3.09
CA GLN A 275 -8.69 -8.09 -4.50
C GLN A 275 -9.96 -8.09 -5.36
N LEU A 276 -9.82 -7.70 -6.63
CA LEU A 276 -10.86 -7.87 -7.64
C LEU A 276 -11.12 -9.37 -7.86
N LEU A 277 -12.36 -9.75 -8.17
CA LEU A 277 -12.71 -11.18 -8.27
C LEU A 277 -11.99 -11.87 -9.43
N ASN A 278 -11.90 -11.17 -10.56
CA ASN A 278 -11.16 -11.60 -11.73
C ASN A 278 -10.68 -10.36 -12.47
N SER A 279 -9.37 -10.11 -12.45
CA SER A 279 -8.76 -8.95 -13.10
C SER A 279 -8.98 -8.93 -14.62
N HIS A 280 -9.24 -10.07 -15.25
CA HIS A 280 -9.58 -10.15 -16.68
C HIS A 280 -11.03 -9.76 -16.99
N LEU A 281 -11.93 -9.78 -16.01
CA LEU A 281 -13.33 -9.36 -16.16
C LEU A 281 -13.58 -7.94 -15.63
N GLY A 282 -12.51 -7.19 -15.37
CA GLY A 282 -12.56 -5.78 -14.99
C GLY A 282 -13.02 -5.55 -13.54
N PRO A 283 -13.50 -4.31 -13.24
CA PRO A 283 -13.98 -3.92 -11.92
C PRO A 283 -15.11 -4.81 -11.37
N ASN A 284 -15.28 -4.81 -10.05
CA ASN A 284 -16.41 -5.49 -9.42
C ASN A 284 -17.59 -4.52 -9.28
N PHE A 285 -18.80 -4.96 -9.59
CA PHE A 285 -20.01 -4.39 -9.00
C PHE A 285 -20.17 -4.93 -7.57
N CYS A 286 -20.50 -4.08 -6.61
CA CYS A 286 -20.56 -4.48 -5.22
C CYS A 286 -21.65 -3.74 -4.42
N LEU A 287 -22.12 -4.44 -3.39
CA LEU A 287 -22.70 -3.85 -2.19
C LEU A 287 -21.65 -3.90 -1.08
N ILE A 288 -21.44 -2.77 -0.40
CA ILE A 288 -20.53 -2.67 0.75
C ILE A 288 -21.34 -2.22 1.97
N LEU A 289 -21.29 -3.03 3.03
CA LEU A 289 -21.89 -2.71 4.33
C LEU A 289 -20.80 -2.22 5.28
N SER A 290 -21.02 -1.01 5.82
CA SER A 290 -20.04 -0.28 6.61
C SER A 290 -20.53 -0.01 8.03
N PHE A 291 -19.62 -0.11 8.99
CA PHE A 291 -19.88 0.21 10.39
C PHE A 291 -18.67 0.95 10.96
N HIS A 292 -18.83 2.18 11.46
CA HIS A 292 -17.77 2.92 12.14
C HIS A 292 -17.77 2.56 13.62
N ILE A 293 -17.33 1.34 13.90
CA ILE A 293 -17.43 0.74 15.23
C ILE A 293 -16.63 1.49 16.30
N ASP A 294 -15.63 2.28 15.87
CA ASP A 294 -14.87 3.19 16.73
C ASP A 294 -15.73 4.30 17.37
N MET A 295 -16.85 4.68 16.76
CA MET A 295 -17.82 5.60 17.40
C MET A 295 -18.64 4.89 18.49
N TRP A 296 -18.57 3.55 18.52
CA TRP A 296 -19.37 2.67 19.36
C TRP A 296 -18.48 1.77 20.23
N LYS A 297 -17.24 2.19 20.55
CA LYS A 297 -16.25 1.42 21.34
C LYS A 297 -16.77 0.81 22.64
N HIS A 298 -17.82 1.40 23.22
CA HIS A 298 -18.48 0.89 24.44
C HIS A 298 -19.40 -0.31 24.16
N PHE A 299 -19.62 -0.66 22.89
CA PHE A 299 -20.49 -1.73 22.38
C PHE A 299 -19.81 -2.65 21.35
N GLU A 300 -18.51 -2.45 21.07
CA GLU A 300 -17.80 -3.14 19.98
C GLU A 300 -17.76 -4.67 20.18
N GLY A 301 -17.51 -5.13 21.41
CA GLY A 301 -17.52 -6.56 21.74
C GLY A 301 -18.90 -7.21 21.58
N ASP A 302 -19.97 -6.44 21.85
CA ASP A 302 -21.36 -6.89 21.75
C ASP A 302 -21.87 -6.86 20.31
N PHE A 303 -21.30 -6.04 19.42
CA PHE A 303 -21.75 -5.89 18.04
C PHE A 303 -21.38 -7.10 17.19
N PHE A 304 -20.08 -7.40 17.05
CA PHE A 304 -19.62 -8.45 16.12
C PHE A 304 -19.97 -9.86 16.59
N ASN A 305 -20.22 -10.04 17.89
CA ASN A 305 -20.67 -11.29 18.49
C ASN A 305 -22.18 -11.31 18.72
N SER A 306 -22.90 -10.27 18.28
CA SER A 306 -24.36 -10.26 18.39
C SER A 306 -24.98 -11.38 17.57
N ILE A 307 -26.14 -11.85 18.04
CA ILE A 307 -26.91 -12.87 17.33
C ILE A 307 -27.31 -12.35 15.94
N GLU A 308 -27.73 -11.09 15.83
CA GLU A 308 -28.18 -10.53 14.55
C GLU A 308 -27.04 -10.43 13.53
N TYR A 309 -25.86 -9.94 13.94
CA TYR A 309 -24.73 -9.84 13.01
C TYR A 309 -24.18 -11.23 12.62
N THR A 310 -24.18 -12.17 13.57
CA THR A 310 -23.74 -13.56 13.32
C THR A 310 -24.69 -14.28 12.37
N GLU A 311 -26.00 -14.14 12.56
CA GLU A 311 -27.03 -14.71 11.68
C GLU A 311 -26.98 -14.07 10.29
N LEU A 312 -26.83 -12.74 10.20
CA LEU A 312 -26.66 -12.04 8.93
C LEU A 312 -25.49 -12.62 8.12
N ARG A 313 -24.32 -12.73 8.74
CA ARG A 313 -23.11 -13.29 8.11
C ARG A 313 -23.30 -14.73 7.68
N SER A 314 -23.80 -15.57 8.58
CA SER A 314 -24.03 -16.99 8.31
C SER A 314 -25.01 -17.17 7.14
N ARG A 315 -26.11 -16.41 7.13
CA ARG A 315 -27.08 -16.46 6.03
C ARG A 315 -26.48 -15.99 4.72
N LEU A 316 -25.79 -14.85 4.70
CA LEU A 316 -25.17 -14.35 3.46
C LEU A 316 -24.11 -15.31 2.94
N LYS A 317 -23.28 -15.89 3.81
CA LYS A 317 -22.29 -16.90 3.44
C LYS A 317 -22.92 -18.16 2.82
N ASN A 318 -24.04 -18.61 3.36
CA ASN A 318 -24.70 -19.83 2.89
C ASN A 318 -25.63 -19.60 1.69
N ASN A 319 -26.16 -18.38 1.53
CA ASN A 319 -27.24 -18.06 0.58
C ASN A 319 -26.93 -16.83 -0.29
N SER A 320 -25.67 -16.55 -0.62
CA SER A 320 -25.32 -15.42 -1.51
C SER A 320 -25.60 -15.69 -2.99
N GLY A 321 -25.87 -16.94 -3.37
CA GLY A 321 -26.18 -17.33 -4.74
C GLY A 321 -25.01 -17.02 -5.68
N LYS A 322 -25.23 -16.13 -6.66
CA LYS A 322 -24.20 -15.71 -7.63
C LYS A 322 -23.23 -14.65 -7.09
N TRP A 323 -23.52 -14.10 -5.91
CA TRP A 323 -22.71 -13.05 -5.30
C TRP A 323 -21.57 -13.67 -4.50
N ASP A 324 -20.36 -13.16 -4.72
CA ASP A 324 -19.23 -13.45 -3.86
C ASP A 324 -19.40 -12.69 -2.54
N PHE A 325 -19.55 -13.44 -1.46
CA PHE A 325 -19.63 -12.91 -0.10
C PHE A 325 -18.24 -12.89 0.53
N CYS A 326 -17.87 -11.74 1.10
CA CYS A 326 -16.63 -11.61 1.87
C CYS A 326 -16.92 -10.92 3.20
N ASP A 327 -16.49 -11.57 4.29
CA ASP A 327 -16.49 -10.99 5.63
C ASP A 327 -15.07 -10.57 6.02
N HIS A 328 -14.75 -9.31 5.75
CA HIS A 328 -13.41 -8.76 5.90
C HIS A 328 -12.86 -8.86 7.32
N ARG A 329 -13.73 -8.82 8.33
CA ARG A 329 -13.29 -8.82 9.73
C ARG A 329 -12.76 -10.19 10.16
N PHE A 330 -13.38 -11.25 9.67
CA PHE A 330 -13.12 -12.62 10.12
C PHE A 330 -12.34 -13.45 9.10
N GLU A 331 -12.32 -13.06 7.83
CA GLU A 331 -11.74 -13.87 6.74
C GLU A 331 -10.45 -13.27 6.17
N ALA A 332 -10.14 -11.98 6.42
CA ALA A 332 -8.94 -11.32 5.88
C ALA A 332 -7.77 -11.28 6.87
N ILE A 333 -6.55 -11.51 6.37
CA ILE A 333 -5.28 -11.39 7.13
C ILE A 333 -5.10 -9.96 7.69
N LYS A 334 -5.49 -8.95 6.91
CA LYS A 334 -5.54 -7.54 7.31
C LYS A 334 -6.96 -7.00 7.09
N ALA A 335 -7.81 -7.13 8.09
CA ALA A 335 -9.19 -6.64 8.04
C ALA A 335 -9.28 -5.13 7.79
N ASN A 336 -10.24 -4.68 6.97
CA ASN A 336 -10.60 -3.26 6.90
C ASN A 336 -11.51 -2.93 8.11
N PRO A 337 -11.20 -1.89 8.91
CA PRO A 337 -11.94 -1.59 10.14
C PRO A 337 -13.29 -0.87 9.90
N TRP A 338 -13.62 -0.55 8.65
CA TRP A 338 -14.78 0.26 8.28
C TRP A 338 -15.77 -0.50 7.39
N HIS A 339 -15.25 -1.26 6.43
CA HIS A 339 -16.00 -1.92 5.35
C HIS A 339 -16.01 -3.43 5.55
N HIS A 340 -16.94 -3.90 6.39
CA HIS A 340 -16.90 -5.23 6.99
C HIS A 340 -17.43 -6.31 6.06
N LEU A 341 -18.59 -6.09 5.43
CA LEU A 341 -19.22 -7.09 4.57
C LEU A 341 -19.32 -6.58 3.13
N HIS A 342 -18.97 -7.45 2.20
CA HIS A 342 -19.02 -7.18 0.77
C HIS A 342 -19.83 -8.29 0.09
N LEU A 343 -20.71 -7.90 -0.81
CA LEU A 343 -21.34 -8.79 -1.80
C LEU A 343 -20.93 -8.29 -3.18
N ARG A 344 -20.24 -9.13 -3.95
CA ARG A 344 -19.53 -8.71 -5.17
C ARG A 344 -19.85 -9.60 -6.36
N GLN A 345 -19.85 -9.00 -7.54
CA GLN A 345 -19.91 -9.69 -8.82
C GLN A 345 -19.06 -8.92 -9.83
N SER A 346 -18.50 -9.57 -10.85
CA SER A 346 -17.83 -8.82 -11.91
C SER A 346 -18.81 -7.86 -12.60
N LEU A 347 -18.39 -6.61 -12.83
CA LEU A 347 -19.19 -5.63 -13.54
C LEU A 347 -19.51 -6.09 -14.97
N THR A 348 -18.57 -6.81 -15.61
CA THR A 348 -18.78 -7.41 -16.94
C THR A 348 -19.95 -8.39 -16.92
N GLU A 349 -20.11 -9.20 -15.87
CA GLU A 349 -21.25 -10.10 -15.73
C GLU A 349 -22.55 -9.36 -15.46
N VAL A 350 -22.50 -8.30 -14.65
CA VAL A 350 -23.67 -7.45 -14.35
C VAL A 350 -24.22 -6.79 -15.60
N LEU A 351 -23.34 -6.29 -16.48
CA LEU A 351 -23.71 -5.62 -17.73
C LEU A 351 -23.80 -6.57 -18.92
N ARG A 352 -23.58 -7.88 -18.72
CA ARG A 352 -23.58 -8.86 -19.81
C ARG A 352 -24.89 -8.83 -20.59
N GLY A 353 -24.76 -8.68 -21.91
CA GLY A 353 -25.89 -8.64 -22.84
C GLY A 353 -26.59 -7.29 -22.94
N SER A 354 -26.13 -6.25 -22.24
CA SER A 354 -26.56 -4.87 -22.51
C SER A 354 -25.81 -4.32 -23.73
N MET A 355 -26.55 -3.76 -24.68
CA MET A 355 -26.04 -3.18 -25.92
C MET A 355 -26.21 -1.66 -25.97
N THR A 356 -27.10 -1.12 -25.14
CA THR A 356 -27.41 0.31 -25.03
C THR A 356 -27.11 0.86 -23.64
N PHE A 357 -26.96 2.18 -23.56
CA PHE A 357 -26.76 2.87 -22.28
C PHE A 357 -27.95 2.66 -21.34
N GLU A 358 -29.17 2.70 -21.87
CA GLU A 358 -30.41 2.53 -21.11
C GLU A 358 -30.50 1.12 -20.52
N GLU A 359 -30.13 0.08 -21.28
CA GLU A 359 -30.05 -1.29 -20.78
C GLU A 359 -28.98 -1.44 -19.68
N GLN A 360 -27.84 -0.75 -19.80
CA GLN A 360 -26.80 -0.74 -18.75
C GLN A 360 -27.31 -0.13 -17.45
N VAL A 361 -28.04 0.99 -17.53
CA VAL A 361 -28.69 1.63 -16.38
C VAL A 361 -29.71 0.69 -15.75
N GLU A 362 -30.58 0.07 -16.55
CA GLU A 362 -31.59 -0.87 -16.05
C GLU A 362 -30.93 -2.07 -15.35
N ARG A 363 -29.88 -2.64 -15.94
CA ARG A 363 -29.10 -3.74 -15.35
C ARG A 363 -28.45 -3.34 -14.03
N PHE A 364 -27.84 -2.16 -13.97
CA PHE A 364 -27.26 -1.62 -12.73
C PHE A 364 -28.33 -1.54 -11.63
N ILE A 365 -29.50 -0.96 -11.94
CA ILE A 365 -30.61 -0.83 -11.00
C ILE A 365 -31.11 -2.19 -10.54
N LEU A 366 -31.34 -3.13 -11.47
CA LEU A 366 -31.89 -4.44 -11.19
C LEU A 366 -30.95 -5.25 -10.30
N GLN A 367 -29.65 -5.25 -10.60
CA GLN A 367 -28.64 -5.92 -9.79
C GLN A 367 -28.45 -5.26 -8.42
N GLY A 368 -28.47 -3.92 -8.36
CA GLY A 368 -28.43 -3.16 -7.10
C GLY A 368 -29.64 -3.48 -6.21
N ARG A 369 -30.84 -3.58 -6.79
CA ARG A 369 -32.04 -3.96 -6.04
C ARG A 369 -31.96 -5.40 -5.55
N GLU A 370 -31.57 -6.34 -6.40
CA GLU A 370 -31.42 -7.76 -6.07
C GLU A 370 -30.48 -7.96 -4.88
N VAL A 371 -29.29 -7.34 -4.90
CA VAL A 371 -28.30 -7.50 -3.82
C VAL A 371 -28.75 -6.83 -2.51
N ILE A 372 -29.49 -5.71 -2.58
CA ILE A 372 -30.06 -5.08 -1.38
C ILE A 372 -31.20 -5.95 -0.82
N GLU A 373 -32.07 -6.50 -1.67
CA GLU A 373 -33.13 -7.42 -1.24
C GLU A 373 -32.52 -8.66 -0.57
N LEU A 374 -31.43 -9.20 -1.11
CA LEU A 374 -30.65 -10.28 -0.49
C LEU A 374 -30.10 -9.89 0.89
N LEU A 375 -29.52 -8.69 1.02
CA LEU A 375 -29.02 -8.16 2.29
C LEU A 375 -30.13 -8.11 3.34
N LEU A 376 -31.32 -7.63 2.96
CA LEU A 376 -32.43 -7.35 3.88
C LEU A 376 -33.38 -8.53 4.12
N ALA A 377 -33.26 -9.63 3.36
CA ALA A 377 -34.24 -10.71 3.34
C ALA A 377 -34.54 -11.34 4.71
N GLY A 378 -33.51 -11.52 5.56
CA GLY A 378 -33.67 -12.17 6.87
C GLY A 378 -34.03 -11.23 8.03
N GLY A 379 -34.10 -9.91 7.78
CA GLY A 379 -34.43 -8.92 8.82
C GLY A 379 -33.35 -8.70 9.88
N GLU A 380 -32.20 -9.37 9.81
CA GLU A 380 -31.15 -9.27 10.81
C GLU A 380 -30.54 -7.87 10.86
N LEU A 381 -30.34 -7.24 9.69
CA LEU A 381 -29.84 -5.87 9.61
C LEU A 381 -30.84 -4.86 10.19
N GLU A 382 -32.15 -5.09 10.00
CA GLU A 382 -33.20 -4.28 10.61
C GLU A 382 -33.19 -4.43 12.14
N ALA A 383 -33.14 -5.66 12.64
CA ALA A 383 -33.07 -5.96 14.08
C ALA A 383 -31.81 -5.35 14.72
N LEU A 384 -30.65 -5.49 14.06
CA LEU A 384 -29.38 -4.90 14.49
C LEU A 384 -29.45 -3.37 14.52
N THR A 385 -30.02 -2.75 13.49
CA THR A 385 -30.16 -1.29 13.38
C THR A 385 -31.11 -0.77 14.47
N LYS A 386 -32.28 -1.37 14.66
CA LYS A 386 -33.21 -1.01 15.74
C LYS A 386 -32.58 -1.18 17.11
N ARG A 387 -31.83 -2.26 17.32
CA ARG A 387 -31.20 -2.53 18.61
C ARG A 387 -30.06 -1.58 18.91
N LEU A 388 -29.32 -1.03 17.95
CA LEU A 388 -28.07 -0.33 18.22
C LEU A 388 -28.00 1.12 17.74
N HIS A 389 -28.80 1.52 16.76
CA HIS A 389 -28.79 2.88 16.23
C HIS A 389 -29.66 3.83 17.08
N PRO A 390 -29.13 4.92 17.67
CA PRO A 390 -29.87 5.79 18.59
C PRO A 390 -31.18 6.37 18.02
N ILE A 391 -31.17 6.74 16.73
CA ILE A 391 -32.36 7.29 16.06
C ILE A 391 -33.42 6.19 15.82
N ALA A 392 -32.99 4.98 15.48
CA ALA A 392 -33.90 3.86 15.21
C ALA A 392 -34.44 3.21 16.50
N ARG A 393 -33.73 3.36 17.63
CA ARG A 393 -34.23 2.97 18.97
C ARG A 393 -35.40 3.84 19.42
N ASN A 394 -35.37 5.13 19.09
CA ASN A 394 -36.34 6.11 19.59
C ASN A 394 -37.58 6.28 18.71
N SER A 395 -37.60 5.67 17.51
CA SER A 395 -38.74 5.71 16.59
C SER A 395 -39.98 4.93 17.04
N ASP A 396 -39.83 4.04 18.03
CA ASP A 396 -40.93 3.23 18.60
C ASP A 396 -41.50 3.80 19.91
N LEU A 397 -41.00 4.95 20.40
CA LEU A 397 -41.57 5.65 21.55
C LEU A 397 -42.71 6.56 21.08
N PRO A 398 -43.91 6.51 21.70
CA PRO A 398 -45.00 7.41 21.34
C PRO A 398 -44.54 8.86 21.50
N SER A 399 -44.72 9.66 20.44
CA SER A 399 -44.40 11.08 20.42
C SER A 399 -45.08 11.77 21.61
N ILE A 400 -44.31 12.17 22.62
CA ILE A 400 -44.84 13.03 23.68
C ILE A 400 -45.06 14.40 23.03
N SER A 401 -46.33 14.75 22.82
CA SER A 401 -46.76 16.08 22.39
C SER A 401 -46.20 17.13 23.35
N LEU A 402 -45.27 17.96 22.89
CA LEU A 402 -44.75 19.13 23.60
C LEU A 402 -45.77 20.28 23.61
N SER A 403 -47.05 19.99 23.90
CA SER A 403 -48.12 20.99 24.01
C SER A 403 -48.49 21.33 25.46
N SER A 404 -47.69 20.96 26.45
CA SER A 404 -48.03 21.18 27.87
C SER A 404 -46.93 21.80 28.74
N LEU A 405 -45.95 22.51 28.16
CA LEU A 405 -44.98 23.29 28.94
C LEU A 405 -44.96 24.75 28.48
N THR A 406 -46.03 25.47 28.81
CA THR A 406 -46.05 26.95 28.85
C THR A 406 -46.63 27.43 30.17
N SER A 407 -45.79 27.43 31.19
CA SER A 407 -45.78 28.34 32.35
C SER A 407 -44.61 27.82 33.20
N SER A 408 -43.52 28.54 33.40
CA SER A 408 -43.48 29.88 33.96
C SER A 408 -42.16 30.55 33.58
N THR A 409 -42.28 31.73 33.00
CA THR A 409 -41.29 32.79 33.12
C THR A 409 -41.09 33.15 34.60
N ASP A 410 -39.88 33.65 34.89
CA ASP A 410 -39.45 34.34 36.10
C ASP A 410 -38.81 33.50 37.22
N ILE A 411 -37.50 33.75 37.37
CA ILE A 411 -36.68 33.91 38.60
C ILE A 411 -35.25 33.46 38.22
N ILE A 412 -34.46 34.34 37.60
CA ILE A 412 -33.51 35.29 38.21
C ILE A 412 -32.10 34.69 38.33
N ASN A 413 -31.19 35.35 37.61
CA ASN A 413 -29.76 35.47 37.88
C ASN A 413 -29.44 35.49 39.38
N GLN A 414 -28.57 34.59 39.86
CA GLN A 414 -27.61 34.94 40.91
C GLN A 414 -26.55 33.86 41.11
N HIS A 415 -25.30 34.32 41.07
CA HIS A 415 -24.07 33.76 41.65
C HIS A 415 -23.18 32.83 40.80
N PHE A 416 -22.16 33.50 40.22
CA PHE A 416 -20.80 33.11 39.85
C PHE A 416 -20.56 32.19 38.65
#